data_AF-A0A2G8L8B0-F1
#
_entry.id   AF-A0A2G8L8B0-F1
#
_cell.length_a   1.000
_cell.length_b   1.000
_cell.length_c   1.000
_cell.angle_alpha   90.00
_cell.angle_beta   90.00
_cell.angle_gamma   90.00
#
_symmetry.space_group_name_H-M   'P 1'
#
loop_
_entity.id
_entity.type
_entity.pdbx_description
1 polymer ?
#
loop_
_entity_poly.entity_id
_entity_poly.type
_entity_poly.pdbx_seq_one_letter_code
_entity_poly.pdbx_strand_id
1 'polypeptide(L)'
;MRYLRKMAAEAVGIFRKPGVRSRILQLKRQNESEPDNISYDGMMAYDVADMLKQYFRELPEPLMTAKLSETFINIFTSQMPKELRIPCIQAAIMLMPDENREVLQSLLLLTNRCQLAGESGDRKIFLS
;
A
#
# COMPACT_ATOMS: atom_id res chain seq x y z
N MET A 1 3.85 8.65 -2.85
CA MET A 1 4.65 7.51 -2.35
C MET A 1 6.18 7.69 -2.40
N ARG A 2 6.76 8.68 -3.11
CA ARG A 2 8.23 8.83 -3.26
C ARG A 2 8.96 8.92 -1.91
N TYR A 3 8.43 9.69 -0.96
CA TYR A 3 8.97 9.84 0.39
C TYR A 3 9.11 8.50 1.11
N LEU A 4 8.02 7.73 1.22
CA LEU A 4 8.03 6.42 1.88
C LEU A 4 9.00 5.45 1.23
N ARG A 5 9.21 5.49 -0.10
CA ARG A 5 10.22 4.64 -0.76
C ARG A 5 11.65 4.97 -0.35
N LYS A 6 11.95 6.23 -0.01
CA LYS A 6 13.26 6.63 0.53
C LYS A 6 13.40 6.14 1.97
N MET A 7 12.38 6.36 2.79
CA MET A 7 12.38 5.99 4.21
C MET A 7 12.23 4.48 4.48
N ALA A 8 11.69 3.73 3.50
CA ALA A 8 11.45 2.29 3.62
C ALA A 8 12.68 1.48 3.99
N ALA A 9 13.87 1.91 3.57
CA ALA A 9 15.13 1.23 3.87
C ALA A 9 15.59 1.43 5.33
N GLU A 10 15.19 2.52 5.98
CA GLU A 10 15.70 2.94 7.28
C GLU A 10 14.70 2.71 8.41
N ALA A 11 13.39 2.79 8.13
CA ALA A 11 12.35 2.74 9.14
C ALA A 11 11.79 1.32 9.35
N VAL A 12 12.10 0.74 10.50
CA VAL A 12 11.64 -0.60 10.91
C VAL A 12 10.14 -0.59 11.26
N GLY A 13 9.36 -1.40 10.56
CA GLY A 13 7.94 -1.61 10.86
C GLY A 13 7.01 -0.54 10.30
N ILE A 14 7.38 0.09 9.18
CA ILE A 14 6.46 0.90 8.37
C ILE A 14 5.19 0.08 8.04
N PHE A 15 4.04 0.75 8.03
CA PHE A 15 2.68 0.17 7.93
C PHE A 15 2.21 -0.67 9.13
N ARG A 16 3.10 -1.13 10.02
CA ARG A 16 2.77 -1.87 11.25
C ARG A 16 2.67 -0.97 12.48
N LYS A 17 3.68 -0.11 12.71
CA LYS A 17 3.68 0.82 13.85
C LYS A 17 2.73 1.99 13.55
N PRO A 18 1.85 2.38 14.50
CA PRO A 18 0.93 3.48 14.28
C PRO A 18 1.66 4.82 14.30
N GLY A 19 1.20 5.75 13.47
CA GLY A 19 1.56 7.16 13.54
C GLY A 19 0.74 7.91 14.59
N VAL A 20 1.09 9.17 14.79
CA VAL A 20 0.41 10.07 15.74
C VAL A 20 -0.78 10.73 15.05
N ARG A 21 -1.97 10.53 15.61
CA ARG A 21 -3.25 10.98 15.02
C ARG A 21 -3.28 12.45 14.63
N SER A 22 -2.79 13.35 15.49
CA SER A 22 -2.79 14.79 15.22
C SER A 22 -1.92 15.16 14.01
N ARG A 23 -0.73 14.55 13.88
CA ARG A 23 0.19 14.74 12.74
C ARG A 23 -0.39 14.16 11.46
N ILE A 24 -1.03 13.00 11.53
CA ILE A 24 -1.72 12.40 10.37
C ILE A 24 -2.82 13.33 9.85
N LEU A 25 -3.64 13.89 10.74
CA LEU A 25 -4.71 14.82 10.35
C LEU A 25 -4.15 16.12 9.75
N GLN A 26 -3.04 16.64 10.30
CA GLN A 26 -2.35 17.79 9.74
C GLN A 26 -1.84 17.50 8.33
N LEU A 27 -1.17 16.36 8.14
CA LEU A 27 -0.65 15.92 6.84
C LEU A 27 -1.77 15.78 5.80
N LYS A 28 -2.92 15.21 6.18
CA LYS A 28 -4.08 15.13 5.28
C LYS A 28 -4.56 16.50 4.81
N ARG A 29 -4.75 17.43 5.74
CA ARG A 29 -5.19 18.80 5.40
C ARG A 29 -4.19 19.51 4.48
N GLN A 30 -2.89 19.32 4.70
CA GLN A 30 -1.86 19.85 3.80
C GLN A 30 -1.96 19.21 2.41
N ASN A 31 -2.17 17.89 2.36
CA ASN A 31 -2.42 17.13 1.13
C ASN A 31 -3.63 17.59 0.32
N GLU A 32 -4.69 18.00 0.99
CA GLU A 32 -5.93 18.46 0.36
C GLU A 32 -5.87 19.92 -0.07
N SER A 33 -5.10 20.75 0.64
CA SER A 33 -5.03 22.20 0.37
C SER A 33 -3.98 22.57 -0.68
N GLU A 34 -2.81 21.93 -0.69
CA GLU A 34 -1.71 22.26 -1.61
C GLU A 34 -1.02 20.99 -2.16
N PRO A 35 -1.71 20.16 -2.96
CA PRO A 35 -1.22 18.85 -3.40
C PRO A 35 0.14 18.89 -4.13
N ASP A 36 0.45 19.99 -4.82
CA ASP A 36 1.68 20.13 -5.61
C ASP A 36 2.89 20.64 -4.81
N ASN A 37 2.68 21.14 -3.58
CA ASN A 37 3.72 21.85 -2.81
C ASN A 37 4.03 21.20 -1.44
N ILE A 38 3.65 19.93 -1.26
CA ILE A 38 3.88 19.25 0.02
C ILE A 38 5.30 18.70 0.09
N SER A 39 6.05 19.17 1.09
CA SER A 39 7.23 18.48 1.60
C SER A 39 6.87 17.59 2.79
N TYR A 40 7.38 16.35 2.76
CA TYR A 40 7.32 15.43 3.89
C TYR A 40 8.64 15.40 4.68
N ASP A 41 9.58 16.32 4.40
CA ASP A 41 10.86 16.36 5.09
C ASP A 41 10.67 16.62 6.59
N GLY A 42 11.37 15.86 7.44
CA GLY A 42 11.22 15.91 8.89
C GLY A 42 9.96 15.24 9.46
N MET A 43 9.05 14.75 8.61
CA MET A 43 7.86 14.03 9.06
C MET A 43 8.19 12.58 9.43
N MET A 44 7.53 12.01 10.44
CA MET A 44 7.78 10.61 10.77
C MET A 44 7.18 9.68 9.71
N ALA A 45 7.97 8.70 9.25
CA ALA A 45 7.54 7.75 8.23
C ALA A 45 6.23 7.01 8.60
N TYR A 46 6.01 6.74 9.89
CA TYR A 46 4.79 6.10 10.40
C TYR A 46 3.53 6.96 10.18
N ASP A 47 3.65 8.29 10.34
CA ASP A 47 2.51 9.19 10.12
C ASP A 47 2.14 9.22 8.63
N VAL A 48 3.14 9.34 7.75
CA VAL A 48 2.93 9.35 6.30
C VAL A 48 2.38 8.00 5.81
N ALA A 49 2.83 6.89 6.40
CA ALA A 49 2.32 5.57 6.10
C ALA A 49 0.86 5.38 6.54
N ASP A 50 0.50 5.86 7.73
CA ASP A 50 -0.88 5.81 8.23
C ASP A 50 -1.80 6.74 7.44
N MET A 51 -1.33 7.93 7.06
CA MET A 51 -2.06 8.81 6.15
C MET A 51 -2.36 8.11 4.82
N LEU A 52 -1.35 7.45 4.22
CA LEU A 52 -1.52 6.70 2.97
C LEU A 52 -2.52 5.54 3.13
N LYS A 53 -2.47 4.80 4.26
CA LYS A 53 -3.47 3.75 4.55
C LYS A 53 -4.88 4.32 4.65
N GLN A 54 -5.05 5.48 5.28
CA GLN A 54 -6.35 6.13 5.38
C GLN A 54 -6.85 6.61 4.01
N TYR A 55 -5.98 7.19 3.18
CA TYR A 55 -6.33 7.59 1.81
C TYR A 55 -6.96 6.43 1.02
N PHE A 56 -6.33 5.26 1.01
CA PHE A 56 -6.88 4.08 0.31
C PHE A 56 -8.19 3.56 0.90
N ARG A 57 -8.42 3.73 2.20
CA ARG A 57 -9.69 3.34 2.86
C ARG A 57 -10.83 4.30 2.57
N GLU A 58 -10.50 5.56 2.28
CA GLU A 58 -11.46 6.64 2.03
C GLU A 58 -11.80 6.80 0.54
N LEU A 59 -11.16 6.05 -0.35
CA LEU A 59 -11.51 6.06 -1.77
C LEU A 59 -12.98 5.65 -1.98
N PRO A 60 -13.68 6.29 -2.93
CA PRO A 60 -15.07 5.93 -3.25
C PRO A 60 -15.21 4.50 -3.78
N GLU A 61 -14.16 3.97 -4.42
CA GLU A 61 -14.05 2.57 -4.83
C GLU A 61 -12.69 2.01 -4.35
N PRO A 62 -12.63 0.76 -3.85
CA PRO A 62 -11.36 0.14 -3.48
C PRO A 62 -10.39 0.06 -4.66
N LEU A 63 -9.08 0.12 -4.36
CA LEU A 63 -8.02 0.06 -5.36
C LEU A 63 -8.13 -1.17 -6.29
N MET A 64 -8.46 -2.34 -5.74
CA MET A 64 -8.65 -3.59 -6.52
C MET A 64 -10.02 -3.71 -7.18
N THR A 65 -10.80 -2.61 -7.23
CA THR A 65 -12.17 -2.49 -7.77
C THR A 65 -13.19 -3.42 -7.11
N ALA A 66 -14.43 -2.96 -6.95
CA ALA A 66 -15.45 -3.83 -6.38
C ALA A 66 -15.79 -5.00 -7.34
N LYS A 67 -15.73 -4.75 -8.65
CA LYS A 67 -16.07 -5.71 -9.71
C LYS A 67 -15.16 -6.94 -9.77
N LEU A 68 -13.89 -6.78 -9.39
CA LEU A 68 -12.91 -7.88 -9.40
C LEU A 68 -12.71 -8.52 -8.01
N SER A 69 -13.40 -8.03 -6.98
CA SER A 69 -13.23 -8.51 -5.61
C SER A 69 -13.51 -10.02 -5.49
N GLU A 70 -14.62 -10.51 -6.03
CA GLU A 70 -14.96 -11.94 -6.07
C GLU A 70 -13.94 -12.74 -6.89
N THR A 71 -13.46 -12.18 -8.01
CA THR A 71 -12.41 -12.82 -8.82
C THR A 71 -11.15 -13.03 -8.00
N PHE A 72 -10.67 -12.01 -7.30
CA PHE A 72 -9.50 -12.13 -6.42
C PHE A 72 -9.75 -13.13 -5.29
N ILE A 73 -10.93 -13.14 -4.66
CA ILE A 73 -11.26 -14.12 -3.62
C ILE A 73 -11.18 -15.54 -4.17
N ASN A 74 -11.82 -15.81 -5.31
CA ASN A 74 -11.85 -17.13 -5.94
C ASN A 74 -10.45 -17.65 -6.30
N ILE A 75 -9.54 -16.75 -6.68
CA ILE A 75 -8.14 -17.08 -6.96
C ILE A 75 -7.41 -17.61 -5.70
N PHE A 76 -7.72 -17.07 -4.51
CA PHE A 76 -7.08 -17.47 -3.27
C PHE A 76 -7.82 -18.57 -2.50
N THR A 77 -9.02 -18.95 -2.94
CA THR A 77 -9.78 -20.07 -2.36
C THR A 77 -9.07 -21.41 -2.55
N SER A 78 -9.33 -22.35 -1.63
CA SER A 78 -8.74 -23.70 -1.60
C SER A 78 -9.02 -24.55 -2.84
N GLN A 79 -10.01 -24.19 -3.65
CA GLN A 79 -10.42 -24.91 -4.86
C GLN A 79 -9.52 -24.66 -6.06
N MET A 80 -8.71 -23.58 -6.06
CA MET A 80 -7.87 -23.25 -7.20
C MET A 80 -6.46 -23.86 -7.10
N PRO A 81 -6.01 -24.64 -8.11
CA PRO A 81 -4.66 -25.19 -8.17
C PRO A 81 -3.61 -24.10 -7.99
N LYS A 82 -2.58 -24.38 -7.19
CA LYS A 82 -1.53 -23.39 -6.88
C LYS A 82 -0.78 -22.91 -8.12
N GLU A 83 -0.58 -23.78 -9.10
CA GLU A 83 0.12 -23.42 -10.35
C GLU A 83 -0.66 -22.38 -11.18
N LEU A 84 -2.00 -22.36 -11.07
CA LEU A 84 -2.86 -21.44 -11.82
C LEU A 84 -3.03 -20.08 -11.13
N ARG A 85 -2.65 -19.95 -9.86
CA ARG A 85 -2.86 -18.70 -9.09
C ARG A 85 -2.14 -17.51 -9.71
N ILE A 86 -0.86 -17.66 -10.03
CA ILE A 86 -0.07 -16.55 -10.58
C ILE A 86 -0.62 -16.09 -11.94
N PRO A 87 -0.86 -16.97 -12.93
CA PRO A 87 -1.50 -16.58 -14.19
C PRO A 87 -2.86 -15.90 -14.00
N CYS A 88 -3.72 -16.41 -13.11
CA CYS A 88 -5.02 -15.80 -12.86
C CYS A 88 -4.91 -14.42 -12.19
N ILE A 89 -3.97 -14.22 -11.26
CA ILE A 89 -3.70 -12.91 -10.66
C ILE A 89 -3.25 -11.93 -11.72
N GLN A 90 -2.33 -12.33 -12.60
CA GLN A 90 -1.85 -11.48 -13.69
C GLN A 90 -3.00 -11.07 -14.61
N ALA A 91 -3.86 -12.01 -15.00
CA ALA A 91 -5.04 -11.72 -15.81
C ALA A 91 -6.01 -10.78 -15.09
N ALA A 92 -6.31 -11.01 -13.80
CA ALA A 92 -7.17 -10.14 -13.01
C ALA A 92 -6.61 -8.71 -12.89
N ILE A 93 -5.30 -8.57 -12.70
CA ILE A 93 -4.64 -7.26 -12.70
C ILE A 93 -4.78 -6.59 -14.07
N MET A 94 -4.61 -7.32 -15.18
CA MET A 94 -4.78 -6.75 -16.53
C MET A 94 -6.20 -6.23 -16.80
N LEU A 95 -7.22 -6.76 -16.11
CA LEU A 95 -8.60 -6.30 -16.21
C LEU A 95 -8.91 -5.04 -15.39
N MET A 96 -8.03 -4.65 -14.46
CA MET A 96 -8.20 -3.41 -13.70
C MET A 96 -7.99 -2.19 -14.60
N PRO A 97 -8.62 -1.03 -14.30
CA PRO A 97 -8.31 0.24 -14.98
C PRO A 97 -6.83 0.62 -14.88
N ASP A 98 -6.32 1.33 -15.88
CA ASP A 98 -4.91 1.69 -16.02
C ASP A 98 -4.39 2.43 -14.79
N GLU A 99 -5.16 3.40 -14.28
CA GLU A 99 -4.83 4.20 -13.10
C GLU A 99 -4.71 3.32 -11.85
N ASN A 100 -5.65 2.39 -11.67
CA ASN A 100 -5.62 1.44 -10.56
C ASN A 100 -4.41 0.50 -10.64
N ARG A 101 -4.05 0.03 -11.84
CA ARG A 101 -2.88 -0.83 -12.06
C ARG A 101 -1.58 -0.12 -11.71
N GLU A 102 -1.40 1.13 -12.15
CA GLU A 102 -0.21 1.92 -11.84
C GLU A 102 -0.04 2.17 -10.34
N VAL A 103 -1.14 2.49 -9.66
CA VAL A 103 -1.15 2.69 -8.21
C VAL A 103 -0.86 1.37 -7.47
N LEU A 104 -1.45 0.26 -7.90
CA LEU A 104 -1.20 -1.06 -7.34
C LEU A 104 0.27 -1.47 -7.52
N GLN A 105 0.86 -1.28 -8.70
CA GLN A 105 2.27 -1.56 -8.96
C GLN A 105 3.18 -0.74 -8.04
N SER A 106 2.88 0.55 -7.88
CA SER A 106 3.61 1.44 -6.97
C SER A 106 3.53 0.97 -5.51
N LEU A 107 2.36 0.49 -5.09
CA LEU A 107 2.12 -0.04 -3.75
C LEU A 107 2.86 -1.37 -3.50
N LEU A 108 2.83 -2.30 -4.47
CA LEU A 108 3.55 -3.56 -4.41
C LEU A 108 5.07 -3.34 -4.32
N LEU A 109 5.61 -2.43 -5.13
CA LEU A 109 7.03 -2.07 -5.08
C LEU A 109 7.41 -1.46 -3.72
N LEU A 110 6.58 -0.56 -3.19
CA LEU A 110 6.82 0.03 -1.87
C LEU A 110 6.81 -1.04 -0.77
N THR A 111 5.82 -1.93 -0.80
CA THR A 111 5.65 -2.99 0.21
C THR A 111 6.79 -3.99 0.17
N ASN A 112 7.24 -4.39 -1.04
CA ASN A 112 8.42 -5.25 -1.22
C ASN A 112 9.67 -4.60 -0.61
N ARG A 113 9.90 -3.30 -0.86
CA ARG A 113 11.03 -2.58 -0.25
C ARG A 113 10.96 -2.51 1.26
N CYS A 114 9.77 -2.28 1.84
CA CYS A 114 9.58 -2.31 3.29
C CYS A 114 9.86 -3.71 3.88
N GLN A 115 9.52 -4.77 3.15
CA GLN A 115 9.78 -6.14 3.58
C GLN A 115 11.29 -6.44 3.62
N LEU A 116 12.02 -6.10 2.56
CA LEU A 116 13.48 -6.31 2.50
C LEU A 116 14.22 -5.54 3.62
N ALA A 117 13.74 -4.35 3.99
CA ALA A 117 14.29 -3.60 5.12
C ALA A 117 13.98 -4.26 6.48
N GLY A 118 12.84 -4.93 6.60
CA GLY A 118 12.45 -5.69 7.78
C GLY A 118 13.20 -7.03 7.93
N GLU A 119 13.74 -7.59 6.85
CA GLU A 119 14.48 -8.86 6.86
C GLU A 119 15.91 -8.72 7.40
N SER A 120 16.40 -7.50 7.63
CA SER A 120 17.64 -7.25 8.39
C SER A 120 17.48 -7.40 9.92
N GLY A 121 16.26 -7.69 10.40
CA GLY A 121 16.00 -7.95 11.81
C GLY A 121 14.71 -8.74 12.00
N ASP A 122 14.86 -10.06 12.10
CA ASP A 122 13.88 -11.07 12.52
C ASP A 122 12.48 -10.54 12.89
N ARG A 123 11.55 -10.56 11.92
CA ARG A 123 10.14 -11.01 12.06
C ARG A 123 9.30 -10.70 10.81
N LYS A 124 8.80 -11.79 10.21
CA LYS A 124 7.87 -11.88 9.07
C LYS A 124 6.67 -10.93 9.24
N ILE A 125 6.39 -10.16 8.19
CA ILE A 125 5.13 -9.42 8.04
C ILE A 125 4.05 -10.49 7.77
N PHE A 126 3.33 -10.92 8.81
CA PHE A 126 2.10 -11.66 8.62
C PHE A 126 1.03 -10.65 8.17
N LEU A 127 0.71 -10.70 6.88
CA LEU A 127 -0.62 -10.30 6.43
C LEU A 127 -1.57 -11.39 6.95
N SER A 128 -2.27 -11.08 8.04
CA SER A 128 -3.42 -11.84 8.55
C SER A 128 -4.56 -10.86 8.77
#